data_AF-A0A7K9G7W8-F1
#
_entry.id   AF-A0A7K9G7W8-F1
#
_cell.length_a   1.000
_cell.length_b   1.000
_cell.length_c   1.000
_cell.angle_alpha   90.00
_cell.angle_beta   90.00
_cell.angle_gamma   90.00
#
_symmetry.space_group_name_H-M   'P 1'
#
loop_
_entity.id
_entity.type
_entity.pdbx_description
1 polymer ?
#
loop_
_entity_poly.entity_id
_entity_poly.type
_entity_poly.pdbx_seq_one_letter_code
_entity_poly.pdbx_strand_id
1 'polypeptide(L)'
;SAEYPDLRKHNNCMASNLTPAIYARLCDKATPNGWTLDQCIQTGVDNPGHPFIKTVGIVAGDEETYEVFADLFDPVIQERHNGYNPRTMKHVTDLDCTKIKFGQFDERYVLSSRVRTGRSIRGLSLPPACTRAERREVEKVAVDALSGLTGDLAGRYYRLSEMTEAEQQQLIDDHFLFDKPVSPLLTAAGMARDWPDARGIWHNHQKTFLIWINEEDHTRVISMEKGGNMKRVFERFCRGLKEVERLIQERGWEFMWNERLGYILTCPSNLGTGLRAGVHIKLPLLSKDSRFPKILENLRLQKRGTGGVDTAAKGGIFDISNLDRLGKSEVELVQLVIDGVNYLIDCERRLEKGQDIRIPSPLPQFR
;
A
#
# COMPACT_ATOMS: atom_id res chain seq x y z
N SER A 1 -0.29 4.77 -33.79
CA SER A 1 1.16 4.55 -33.76
C SER A 1 1.42 3.09 -34.12
N ALA A 2 2.52 2.80 -34.83
CA ALA A 2 2.93 1.41 -35.09
C ALA A 2 3.31 0.66 -33.80
N GLU A 3 3.64 1.40 -32.74
CA GLU A 3 4.08 0.89 -31.44
C GLU A 3 2.93 0.63 -30.44
N TYR A 4 1.66 0.73 -30.87
CA TYR A 4 0.53 0.52 -29.95
C TYR A 4 0.50 -0.93 -29.45
N PRO A 5 0.41 -1.19 -28.13
CA PRO A 5 0.52 -2.54 -27.58
C PRO A 5 -0.70 -3.41 -27.92
N ASP A 6 -0.49 -4.71 -28.13
CA ASP A 6 -1.57 -5.70 -28.24
C ASP A 6 -2.10 -6.07 -26.85
N LEU A 7 -3.26 -5.53 -26.49
CA LEU A 7 -3.90 -5.72 -25.19
C LEU A 7 -5.18 -6.57 -25.25
N ARG A 8 -5.40 -7.35 -26.33
CA ARG A 8 -6.67 -8.07 -26.58
C ARG A 8 -7.05 -9.09 -25.50
N LYS A 9 -6.09 -9.58 -24.71
CA LYS A 9 -6.30 -10.60 -23.66
C LYS A 9 -5.96 -10.08 -22.26
N HIS A 10 -5.89 -8.77 -22.09
CA HIS A 10 -5.44 -8.14 -20.86
C HIS A 10 -6.61 -7.71 -19.98
N ASN A 11 -6.47 -7.95 -18.68
CA ASN A 11 -7.43 -7.60 -17.64
C ASN A 11 -6.71 -6.86 -16.50
N ASN A 12 -6.30 -5.63 -16.79
CA ASN A 12 -5.77 -4.67 -15.82
C ASN A 12 -6.35 -3.27 -16.12
N CYS A 13 -6.27 -2.35 -15.15
CA CYS A 13 -6.87 -1.02 -15.29
C CYS A 13 -6.24 -0.22 -16.45
N MET A 14 -4.92 -0.30 -16.65
CA MET A 14 -4.22 0.35 -17.77
C MET A 14 -4.81 -0.09 -19.11
N ALA A 15 -4.91 -1.40 -19.35
CA ALA A 15 -5.47 -1.94 -20.59
C ALA A 15 -6.94 -1.59 -20.81
N SER A 16 -7.69 -1.39 -19.72
CA SER A 16 -9.11 -0.98 -19.78
C SER A 16 -9.29 0.48 -20.21
N ASN A 17 -8.27 1.32 -20.04
CA ASN A 17 -8.35 2.77 -20.25
C ASN A 17 -7.41 3.29 -21.36
N LEU A 18 -6.41 2.51 -21.78
CA LEU A 18 -5.54 2.89 -22.90
C LEU A 18 -6.31 2.82 -24.22
N THR A 19 -6.21 3.87 -25.02
CA THR A 19 -6.81 3.94 -26.36
C THR A 19 -5.75 4.36 -27.38
N PRO A 20 -5.92 4.05 -28.68
CA PRO A 20 -5.01 4.52 -29.72
C PRO A 20 -4.82 6.05 -29.73
N ALA A 21 -5.89 6.79 -29.41
CA ALA A 21 -5.85 8.26 -29.32
C ALA A 21 -5.06 8.77 -28.12
N ILE A 22 -5.22 8.14 -26.94
CA ILE A 22 -4.43 8.48 -25.74
C ILE A 22 -2.95 8.15 -26.00
N TYR A 23 -2.66 6.96 -26.53
CA TYR A 23 -1.30 6.53 -26.81
C TYR A 23 -0.60 7.47 -27.80
N ALA A 24 -1.23 7.76 -28.95
CA ALA A 24 -0.66 8.66 -29.95
C ALA A 24 -0.42 10.09 -29.43
N ARG A 25 -1.19 10.55 -28.43
CA ARG A 25 -1.01 11.86 -27.80
C ARG A 25 0.12 11.90 -26.79
N LEU A 26 0.46 10.76 -26.18
CA LEU A 26 1.36 10.67 -25.04
C LEU A 26 2.70 9.96 -25.36
N CYS A 27 2.80 9.19 -26.45
CA CYS A 27 3.96 8.35 -26.74
C CYS A 27 5.28 9.12 -26.93
N ASP A 28 5.22 10.34 -27.45
CA ASP A 28 6.40 11.19 -27.65
C ASP A 28 6.70 12.11 -26.45
N LYS A 29 5.92 12.01 -25.37
CA LYS A 29 6.15 12.79 -24.14
C LYS A 29 7.10 12.06 -23.20
N ALA A 30 7.89 12.85 -22.48
CA ALA A 30 8.72 12.39 -21.38
C ALA A 30 8.62 13.36 -20.21
N THR A 31 8.86 12.86 -19.00
CA THR A 31 9.03 13.67 -17.79
C THR A 31 10.37 14.41 -17.82
N PRO A 32 10.63 15.39 -16.92
CA PRO A 32 11.93 16.07 -16.87
C PRO A 32 13.14 15.12 -16.75
N ASN A 33 12.96 13.96 -16.11
CA ASN A 33 14.00 12.94 -15.94
C ASN A 33 14.00 11.88 -17.07
N GLY A 34 13.20 12.08 -18.12
CA GLY A 34 13.17 11.20 -19.29
C GLY A 34 12.31 9.94 -19.13
N TRP A 35 11.41 9.88 -18.14
CA TRP A 35 10.49 8.76 -18.00
C TRP A 35 9.37 8.84 -19.04
N THR A 36 9.07 7.74 -19.73
CA THR A 36 8.16 7.71 -20.89
C THR A 36 6.85 6.96 -20.61
N LEU A 37 5.88 7.13 -21.52
CA LEU A 37 4.61 6.38 -21.46
C LEU A 37 4.84 4.87 -21.50
N ASP A 38 5.70 4.38 -22.40
CA ASP A 38 5.95 2.95 -22.56
C ASP A 38 6.53 2.34 -21.28
N GLN A 39 7.45 3.06 -20.64
CA GLN A 39 8.00 2.66 -19.35
C GLN A 39 6.94 2.63 -18.24
N CYS A 40 5.97 3.56 -18.25
CA CYS A 40 4.84 3.53 -17.31
C CYS A 40 4.02 2.25 -17.46
N ILE A 41 3.69 1.87 -18.70
CA ILE A 41 2.72 0.80 -19.00
C ILE A 41 3.35 -0.60 -19.13
N GLN A 42 4.67 -0.71 -19.21
CA GLN A 42 5.40 -1.96 -19.49
C GLN A 42 4.93 -3.13 -18.62
N THR A 43 4.82 -2.91 -17.30
CA THR A 43 4.35 -3.96 -16.38
C THR A 43 2.94 -4.44 -16.71
N GLY A 44 2.04 -3.57 -17.18
CA GLY A 44 0.70 -3.96 -17.60
C GLY A 44 0.66 -4.63 -18.97
N VAL A 45 1.60 -4.33 -19.86
CA VAL A 45 1.75 -5.02 -21.16
C VAL A 45 2.27 -6.43 -20.94
N ASP A 46 3.28 -6.61 -20.09
CA ASP A 46 3.91 -7.91 -19.83
C ASP A 46 3.05 -8.83 -18.95
N ASN A 47 2.16 -8.25 -18.14
CA ASN A 47 1.30 -8.98 -17.22
C ASN A 47 -0.19 -8.84 -17.59
N PRO A 48 -0.75 -9.76 -18.39
CA PRO A 48 -2.14 -9.69 -18.85
C PRO A 48 -3.17 -9.83 -17.72
N GLY A 49 -2.78 -10.30 -16.54
CA GLY A 49 -3.64 -10.37 -15.37
C GLY A 49 -2.87 -10.89 -14.17
N HIS A 50 -3.59 -11.09 -13.06
CA HIS A 50 -3.04 -11.70 -11.85
C HIS A 50 -4.03 -12.75 -11.31
N PRO A 51 -3.58 -13.89 -10.77
CA PRO A 51 -4.46 -14.99 -10.37
C PRO A 51 -5.56 -14.64 -9.36
N PHE A 52 -5.34 -13.60 -8.55
CA PHE A 52 -6.21 -13.29 -7.40
C PHE A 52 -6.92 -11.93 -7.46
N ILE A 53 -6.44 -10.98 -8.26
CA ILE A 53 -6.91 -9.59 -8.25
C ILE A 53 -6.81 -8.95 -9.64
N LYS A 54 -7.69 -7.97 -9.94
CA LYS A 54 -7.46 -7.06 -11.07
C LYS A 54 -6.32 -6.10 -10.70
N THR A 55 -5.25 -6.08 -11.50
CA THR A 55 -4.08 -5.24 -11.26
C THR A 55 -4.24 -3.86 -11.90
N VAL A 56 -3.39 -2.92 -11.50
CA VAL A 56 -3.39 -1.55 -12.07
C VAL A 56 -2.77 -1.56 -13.47
N GLY A 57 -1.61 -2.19 -13.65
CA GLY A 57 -0.94 -2.31 -14.96
C GLY A 57 -0.17 -1.06 -15.42
N ILE A 58 0.05 -0.09 -14.54
CA ILE A 58 0.85 1.10 -14.83
C ILE A 58 1.53 1.59 -13.54
N VAL A 59 2.75 2.13 -13.66
CA VAL A 59 3.55 2.68 -12.55
C VAL A 59 4.09 4.06 -12.88
N ALA A 60 4.35 4.87 -11.84
CA ALA A 60 5.01 6.16 -11.96
C ALA A 60 6.53 6.04 -11.76
N GLY A 61 7.30 6.72 -12.60
CA GLY A 61 8.77 6.80 -12.48
C GLY A 61 9.24 7.97 -11.62
N ASP A 62 8.44 9.03 -11.53
CA ASP A 62 8.71 10.26 -10.78
C ASP A 62 7.39 10.98 -10.42
N GLU A 63 7.46 12.11 -9.73
CA GLU A 63 6.26 12.87 -9.30
C GLU A 63 5.50 13.43 -10.51
N GLU A 64 6.24 13.91 -11.51
CA GLU A 64 5.76 14.54 -12.74
C GLU A 64 5.03 13.56 -13.67
N THR A 65 5.32 12.27 -13.58
CA THR A 65 4.61 11.20 -14.31
C THR A 65 3.08 11.35 -14.19
N TYR A 66 2.59 11.67 -12.99
CA TYR A 66 1.16 11.82 -12.73
C TYR A 66 0.52 13.04 -13.38
N GLU A 67 1.32 14.01 -13.84
CA GLU A 67 0.86 15.19 -14.57
C GLU A 67 1.07 15.01 -16.08
N VAL A 68 2.28 14.65 -16.50
CA VAL A 68 2.64 14.49 -17.92
C VAL A 68 1.74 13.46 -18.63
N PHE A 69 1.42 12.37 -17.93
CA PHE A 69 0.59 11.27 -18.45
C PHE A 69 -0.81 11.22 -17.81
N ALA A 70 -1.31 12.33 -17.25
CA ALA A 70 -2.61 12.41 -16.57
C ALA A 70 -3.78 11.88 -17.41
N ASP A 71 -3.71 12.00 -18.74
CA ASP A 71 -4.74 11.49 -19.64
C ASP A 71 -4.93 9.97 -19.63
N LEU A 72 -3.94 9.21 -19.16
CA LEU A 72 -4.06 7.78 -18.88
C LEU A 72 -4.17 7.50 -17.38
N PHE A 73 -3.40 8.20 -16.54
CA PHE A 73 -3.40 7.97 -15.10
C PHE A 73 -4.74 8.32 -14.45
N ASP A 74 -5.37 9.44 -14.81
CA ASP A 74 -6.63 9.86 -14.20
C ASP A 74 -7.77 8.83 -14.37
N PRO A 75 -8.07 8.31 -15.58
CA PRO A 75 -9.11 7.28 -15.73
C PRO A 75 -8.73 5.96 -15.04
N VAL A 76 -7.44 5.58 -15.04
CA VAL A 76 -6.95 4.42 -14.28
C VAL A 76 -7.15 4.58 -12.77
N ILE A 77 -6.86 5.77 -12.23
CA ILE A 77 -7.07 6.13 -10.82
C ILE A 77 -8.56 6.07 -10.50
N GLN A 78 -9.40 6.64 -11.35
CA GLN A 78 -10.85 6.64 -11.18
C GLN A 78 -11.42 5.22 -11.15
N GLU A 79 -11.00 4.35 -12.07
CA GLU A 79 -11.40 2.95 -12.05
C GLU A 79 -10.91 2.25 -10.77
N ARG A 80 -9.61 2.40 -10.45
CA ARG A 80 -8.98 1.66 -9.35
C ARG A 80 -9.53 2.07 -7.97
N HIS A 81 -9.88 3.34 -7.81
CA HIS A 81 -10.43 3.91 -6.58
C HIS A 81 -11.94 4.14 -6.66
N ASN A 82 -12.63 3.37 -7.52
CA ASN A 82 -14.09 3.24 -7.57
C ASN A 82 -14.83 4.58 -7.72
N GLY A 83 -14.40 5.41 -8.66
CA GLY A 83 -15.06 6.66 -9.01
C GLY A 83 -14.39 7.92 -8.48
N TYR A 84 -13.28 7.81 -7.75
CA TYR A 84 -12.52 9.00 -7.34
C TYR A 84 -11.94 9.67 -8.59
N ASN A 85 -12.47 10.83 -8.97
CA ASN A 85 -12.00 11.55 -10.14
C ASN A 85 -10.96 12.62 -9.74
N PRO A 86 -9.66 12.40 -9.99
CA PRO A 86 -8.61 13.37 -9.60
C PRO A 86 -8.70 14.70 -10.36
N ARG A 87 -9.52 14.80 -11.40
CA ARG A 87 -9.76 16.06 -12.14
C ARG A 87 -10.77 16.98 -11.46
N THR A 88 -11.65 16.43 -10.62
CA THR A 88 -12.77 17.18 -10.03
C THR A 88 -12.88 17.02 -8.52
N MET A 89 -12.09 16.14 -7.91
CA MET A 89 -12.10 15.85 -6.48
C MET A 89 -10.75 16.21 -5.86
N LYS A 90 -10.78 16.47 -4.55
CA LYS A 90 -9.58 16.67 -3.72
C LYS A 90 -9.47 15.57 -2.68
N HIS A 91 -8.25 15.27 -2.24
CA HIS A 91 -7.99 14.30 -1.20
C HIS A 91 -7.83 15.01 0.15
N VAL A 92 -8.34 14.38 1.21
CA VAL A 92 -8.23 14.89 2.57
C VAL A 92 -7.36 13.93 3.38
N THR A 93 -6.28 14.45 3.95
CA THR A 93 -5.41 13.75 4.90
C THR A 93 -5.87 14.05 6.32
N ASP A 94 -5.98 13.03 7.16
CA ASP A 94 -6.35 13.17 8.58
C ASP A 94 -5.62 12.13 9.42
N LEU A 95 -4.49 12.54 10.02
CA LEU A 95 -3.68 11.73 10.94
C LEU A 95 -3.97 12.05 12.41
N ASP A 96 -5.18 12.53 12.73
CA ASP A 96 -5.63 12.73 14.12
C ASP A 96 -6.19 11.42 14.71
N CYS A 97 -5.31 10.65 15.35
CA CYS A 97 -5.67 9.38 15.97
C CYS A 97 -6.71 9.50 17.10
N THR A 98 -6.93 10.69 17.67
CA THR A 98 -7.91 10.89 18.74
C THR A 98 -9.35 10.68 18.26
N LYS A 99 -9.60 10.83 16.95
CA LYS A 99 -10.91 10.63 16.31
C LYS A 99 -11.33 9.17 16.19
N ILE A 100 -10.42 8.22 16.39
CA ILE A 100 -10.75 6.79 16.36
C ILE A 100 -11.62 6.41 17.56
N LYS A 101 -12.82 5.91 17.24
CA LYS A 101 -13.82 5.46 18.19
C LYS A 101 -13.72 3.96 18.38
N PHE A 102 -13.58 3.53 19.63
CA PHE A 102 -13.31 2.13 19.95
C PHE A 102 -12.05 1.65 19.17
N GLY A 103 -11.82 0.35 19.02
CA GLY A 103 -10.63 -0.15 18.31
C GLY A 103 -9.85 -1.23 19.04
N GLN A 104 -10.48 -1.87 20.02
CA GLN A 104 -10.06 -3.16 20.55
C GLN A 104 -10.96 -4.24 19.94
N PHE A 105 -10.36 -5.19 19.22
CA PHE A 105 -11.04 -6.37 18.69
C PHE A 105 -11.04 -7.52 19.69
N ASP A 106 -11.95 -8.50 19.49
CA ASP A 106 -11.97 -9.77 20.21
C ASP A 106 -10.77 -10.63 19.78
N GLU A 107 -9.79 -10.78 20.69
CA GLU A 107 -8.52 -11.47 20.44
C GLU A 107 -8.68 -13.00 20.31
N ARG A 108 -9.87 -13.55 20.58
CA ARG A 108 -10.18 -14.94 20.21
C ARG A 108 -10.21 -15.11 18.69
N TYR A 109 -10.53 -14.05 17.93
CA TYR A 109 -10.59 -14.06 16.47
C TYR A 109 -9.40 -13.34 15.85
N VAL A 110 -9.07 -12.14 16.34
CA VAL A 110 -7.99 -11.30 15.80
C VAL A 110 -6.64 -11.65 16.43
N LEU A 111 -5.70 -12.09 15.60
CA LEU A 111 -4.36 -12.54 16.00
C LEU A 111 -3.33 -11.40 16.02
N SER A 112 -3.48 -10.44 15.13
CA SER A 112 -2.60 -9.28 15.02
C SER A 112 -3.27 -8.15 14.25
N SER A 113 -2.85 -6.92 14.56
CA SER A 113 -3.34 -5.68 13.96
C SER A 113 -2.16 -4.93 13.33
N ARG A 114 -2.36 -4.35 12.14
CA ARG A 114 -1.32 -3.67 11.39
C ARG A 114 -1.86 -2.50 10.58
N VAL A 115 -1.15 -1.38 10.61
CA VAL A 115 -1.37 -0.22 9.76
C VAL A 115 -0.08 0.06 8.99
N ARG A 116 -0.17 0.18 7.66
CA ARG A 116 0.96 0.58 6.83
C ARG A 116 0.60 1.71 5.88
N THR A 117 1.59 2.49 5.48
CA THR A 117 1.53 3.41 4.33
C THR A 117 2.87 3.42 3.59
N GLY A 118 2.99 4.23 2.54
CA GLY A 118 4.28 4.58 1.96
C GLY A 118 4.46 6.10 1.88
N ARG A 119 5.72 6.54 1.80
CA ARG A 119 6.08 7.94 1.55
C ARG A 119 7.21 8.00 0.53
N SER A 120 7.11 8.96 -0.38
CA SER A 120 8.12 9.25 -1.41
C SER A 120 8.76 10.60 -1.11
N ILE A 121 10.09 10.64 -1.09
CA ILE A 121 10.89 11.86 -0.93
C ILE A 121 10.89 12.65 -2.23
N ARG A 122 10.44 13.90 -2.20
CA ARG A 122 10.35 14.81 -3.36
C ARG A 122 11.74 15.10 -3.94
N GLY A 123 11.79 15.20 -5.28
CA GLY A 123 13.02 15.50 -6.03
C GLY A 123 13.89 14.28 -6.34
N LEU A 124 13.49 13.07 -5.92
CA LEU A 124 14.16 11.81 -6.25
C LEU A 124 13.19 10.92 -7.03
N SER A 125 13.67 10.33 -8.13
CA SER A 125 12.84 9.43 -8.94
C SER A 125 12.40 8.20 -8.14
N LEU A 126 11.20 7.69 -8.43
CA LEU A 126 10.60 6.53 -7.79
C LEU A 126 11.34 5.22 -8.19
N PRO A 127 11.15 4.10 -7.44
CA PRO A 127 11.84 2.83 -7.68
C PRO A 127 11.91 2.33 -9.13
N PRO A 128 10.88 2.48 -10.00
CA PRO A 128 10.98 2.07 -11.39
C PRO A 128 12.10 2.78 -12.16
N ALA A 129 12.31 4.07 -11.90
CA ALA A 129 13.20 4.94 -12.68
C ALA A 129 14.51 5.29 -11.96
N CYS A 130 14.55 5.25 -10.62
CA CYS A 130 15.71 5.71 -9.85
C CYS A 130 17.03 5.08 -10.30
N THR A 131 18.06 5.92 -10.39
CA THR A 131 19.46 5.50 -10.51
C THR A 131 19.96 4.94 -9.18
N ARG A 132 21.13 4.26 -9.19
CA ARG A 132 21.79 3.84 -7.94
C ARG A 132 22.09 5.03 -7.02
N ALA A 133 22.45 6.19 -7.58
CA ALA A 133 22.75 7.38 -6.81
C ALA A 133 21.51 7.94 -6.10
N GLU A 134 20.40 8.12 -6.82
CA GLU A 134 19.14 8.58 -6.21
C GLU A 134 18.65 7.61 -5.13
N ARG A 135 18.73 6.30 -5.39
CA ARG A 135 18.32 5.28 -4.41
C ARG A 135 19.15 5.34 -3.12
N ARG A 136 20.47 5.53 -3.24
CA ARG A 136 21.37 5.72 -2.10
C ARG A 136 21.09 7.03 -1.37
N GLU A 137 20.68 8.08 -2.06
CA GLU A 137 20.27 9.33 -1.41
C GLU A 137 18.96 9.14 -0.63
N VAL A 138 17.98 8.40 -1.18
CA VAL A 138 16.77 8.01 -0.43
C VAL A 138 17.14 7.24 0.84
N GLU A 139 18.04 6.25 0.74
CA GLU A 139 18.52 5.48 1.89
C GLU A 139 19.13 6.41 2.95
N LYS A 140 20.07 7.26 2.53
CA LYS A 140 20.75 8.19 3.41
C LYS A 140 19.78 9.12 4.13
N VAL A 141 18.88 9.80 3.39
CA VAL A 141 17.89 10.73 3.96
C VAL A 141 16.98 10.02 4.95
N ALA A 142 16.48 8.83 4.60
CA ALA A 142 15.64 8.04 5.49
C ALA A 142 16.39 7.63 6.76
N VAL A 143 17.58 7.03 6.64
CA VAL A 143 18.35 6.56 7.80
C VAL A 143 18.74 7.71 8.73
N ASP A 144 19.15 8.84 8.16
CA ASP A 144 19.50 10.04 8.91
C ASP A 144 18.33 10.59 9.71
N ALA A 145 17.13 10.65 9.13
CA ALA A 145 15.92 11.04 9.85
C ALA A 145 15.56 10.02 10.94
N LEU A 146 15.62 8.73 10.62
CA LEU A 146 15.26 7.66 11.56
C LEU A 146 16.21 7.54 12.76
N SER A 147 17.46 7.97 12.61
CA SER A 147 18.41 8.06 13.72
C SER A 147 18.01 9.10 14.79
N GLY A 148 17.17 10.08 14.42
CA GLY A 148 16.63 11.09 15.33
C GLY A 148 15.40 10.64 16.13
N LEU A 149 14.84 9.45 15.86
CA LEU A 149 13.71 8.93 16.61
C LEU A 149 14.13 8.52 18.03
N THR A 150 13.35 8.94 19.02
CA THR A 150 13.61 8.71 20.46
C THR A 150 12.48 7.95 21.15
N GLY A 151 12.67 7.61 22.43
CA GLY A 151 11.64 6.94 23.24
C GLY A 151 11.26 5.56 22.71
N ASP A 152 9.96 5.25 22.68
CA ASP A 152 9.44 3.98 22.15
C ASP A 152 9.61 3.83 20.63
N LEU A 153 9.92 4.92 19.93
CA LEU A 153 10.22 4.94 18.51
C LEU A 153 11.72 4.83 18.22
N ALA A 154 12.61 4.86 19.22
CA ALA A 154 14.04 4.64 18.98
C ALA A 154 14.28 3.24 18.41
N GLY A 155 15.20 3.13 17.46
CA GLY A 155 15.41 1.89 16.71
C GLY A 155 16.76 1.81 15.99
N ARG A 156 16.92 0.76 15.18
CA ARG A 156 18.14 0.48 14.43
C ARG A 156 17.82 0.19 12.97
N TYR A 157 18.68 0.66 12.08
CA TYR A 157 18.68 0.32 10.66
C TYR A 157 19.58 -0.90 10.39
N TYR A 158 19.11 -1.77 9.51
CA TYR A 158 19.79 -2.96 9.02
C TYR A 158 19.81 -2.91 7.49
N ARG A 159 20.99 -2.70 6.92
CA ARG A 159 21.21 -2.74 5.48
C ARG A 159 21.18 -4.19 5.00
N LEU A 160 20.43 -4.50 3.94
CA LEU A 160 20.30 -5.87 3.45
C LEU A 160 21.64 -6.47 2.98
N SER A 161 22.53 -5.66 2.40
CA SER A 161 23.83 -6.12 1.90
C SER A 161 24.83 -6.50 3.00
N GLU A 162 24.56 -6.12 4.25
CA GLU A 162 25.43 -6.34 5.41
C GLU A 162 24.76 -7.22 6.47
N MET A 163 23.56 -7.71 6.19
CA MET A 163 22.78 -8.53 7.11
C MET A 163 23.35 -9.95 7.16
N THR A 164 23.58 -10.46 8.35
CA THR A 164 23.95 -11.87 8.52
C THR A 164 22.77 -12.79 8.22
N GLU A 165 23.04 -14.05 7.84
CA GLU A 165 21.97 -15.04 7.60
C GLU A 165 21.07 -15.22 8.83
N ALA A 166 21.63 -15.14 10.04
CA ALA A 166 20.88 -15.24 11.29
C ALA A 166 19.94 -14.04 11.50
N GLU A 167 20.41 -12.81 11.27
CA GLU A 167 19.56 -11.61 11.33
C GLU A 167 18.46 -11.65 10.27
N GLN A 168 18.81 -12.06 9.05
CA GLN A 168 17.87 -12.20 7.96
C GLN A 168 16.77 -13.20 8.29
N GLN A 169 17.15 -14.40 8.73
CA GLN A 169 16.19 -15.45 9.09
C GLN A 169 15.30 -15.01 10.26
N GLN A 170 15.85 -14.34 11.28
CA GLN A 170 15.06 -13.82 12.38
C GLN A 170 14.01 -12.81 11.92
N LEU A 171 14.37 -11.90 11.00
CA LEU A 171 13.43 -10.90 10.47
C LEU A 171 12.38 -11.54 9.54
N ILE A 172 12.71 -12.62 8.84
CA ILE A 172 11.76 -13.42 8.06
C ILE A 172 10.76 -14.12 8.99
N ASP A 173 11.26 -14.80 10.03
CA ASP A 173 10.44 -15.55 11.00
C ASP A 173 9.49 -14.62 11.77
N ASP A 174 9.94 -13.39 12.05
CA ASP A 174 9.11 -12.37 12.69
C ASP A 174 8.09 -11.70 11.73
N HIS A 175 8.12 -12.05 10.44
CA HIS A 175 7.34 -11.43 9.35
C HIS A 175 7.62 -9.93 9.16
N PHE A 176 8.87 -9.51 9.40
CA PHE A 176 9.32 -8.13 9.28
C PHE A 176 10.09 -7.85 8.00
N LEU A 177 10.85 -8.82 7.50
CA LEU A 177 11.63 -8.64 6.28
C LEU A 177 10.76 -8.74 5.03
N PHE A 178 11.12 -7.96 4.03
CA PHE A 178 10.63 -8.13 2.66
C PHE A 178 11.66 -8.95 1.87
N ASP A 179 11.16 -9.84 1.02
CA ASP A 179 12.02 -10.66 0.16
C ASP A 179 12.48 -9.89 -1.08
N LYS A 180 13.46 -10.46 -1.79
CA LYS A 180 13.80 -9.98 -3.13
C LYS A 180 12.52 -9.96 -3.98
N PRO A 181 12.20 -8.86 -4.68
CA PRO A 181 11.04 -8.80 -5.54
C PRO A 181 11.10 -9.90 -6.62
N VAL A 182 10.27 -10.92 -6.47
CA VAL A 182 10.09 -12.02 -7.44
C VAL A 182 8.78 -11.88 -8.22
N SER A 183 7.88 -11.02 -7.76
CA SER A 183 6.62 -10.77 -8.44
C SER A 183 6.89 -10.19 -9.84
N PRO A 184 6.31 -10.77 -10.91
CA PRO A 184 6.51 -10.28 -12.26
C PRO A 184 5.98 -8.86 -12.44
N LEU A 185 5.03 -8.42 -11.60
CA LEU A 185 4.55 -7.03 -11.58
C LEU A 185 5.66 -6.04 -11.20
N LEU A 186 6.49 -6.40 -10.22
CA LEU A 186 7.59 -5.55 -9.72
C LEU A 186 8.83 -5.64 -10.63
N THR A 187 9.18 -6.84 -11.10
CA THR A 187 10.35 -7.03 -11.96
C THR A 187 10.15 -6.41 -13.34
N ALA A 188 8.96 -6.56 -13.94
CA ALA A 188 8.63 -5.92 -15.23
C ALA A 188 8.50 -4.39 -15.10
N ALA A 189 8.22 -3.87 -13.90
CA ALA A 189 8.27 -2.43 -13.60
C ALA A 189 9.68 -1.91 -13.31
N GLY A 190 10.73 -2.75 -13.43
CA GLY A 190 12.11 -2.32 -13.20
C GLY A 190 12.48 -2.08 -11.73
N MET A 191 11.67 -2.52 -10.77
CA MET A 191 11.83 -2.20 -9.34
C MET A 191 12.86 -3.10 -8.64
N ALA A 192 13.27 -4.20 -9.26
CA ALA A 192 14.26 -5.15 -8.73
C ALA A 192 15.72 -4.83 -9.12
N ARG A 193 15.96 -3.72 -9.83
CA ARG A 193 17.30 -3.34 -10.31
C ARG A 193 18.30 -3.16 -9.16
N ASP A 194 19.54 -3.59 -9.40
CA ASP A 194 20.70 -3.49 -8.50
C ASP A 194 20.51 -4.11 -7.11
N TRP A 195 19.55 -5.03 -6.92
CA TRP A 195 19.30 -5.65 -5.63
C TRP A 195 20.55 -6.35 -5.05
N PRO A 196 20.89 -6.19 -3.75
CA PRO A 196 20.15 -5.47 -2.69
C PRO A 196 20.66 -4.03 -2.41
N ASP A 197 21.37 -3.38 -3.35
CA ASP A 197 21.97 -2.05 -3.15
C ASP A 197 20.97 -1.01 -2.63
N ALA A 198 21.34 -0.33 -1.55
CA ALA A 198 20.57 0.71 -0.86
C ALA A 198 19.18 0.28 -0.33
N ARG A 199 18.97 -1.02 -0.09
CA ARG A 199 17.76 -1.55 0.57
C ARG A 199 18.06 -1.93 2.00
N GLY A 200 17.08 -1.73 2.86
CA GLY A 200 17.16 -2.15 4.25
C GLY A 200 15.86 -2.00 4.99
N ILE A 201 15.93 -2.42 6.24
CA ILE A 201 14.83 -2.33 7.19
C ILE A 201 15.31 -1.58 8.42
N TRP A 202 14.51 -0.63 8.87
CA TRP A 202 14.63 -0.04 10.18
C TRP A 202 13.48 -0.54 11.05
N HIS A 203 13.71 -0.80 12.33
CA HIS A 203 12.63 -1.01 13.28
C HIS A 203 13.00 -0.49 14.67
N ASN A 204 11.97 -0.12 15.45
CA ASN A 204 12.14 0.22 16.85
C ASN A 204 12.56 -1.03 17.67
N HIS A 205 13.08 -0.81 18.87
CA HIS A 205 13.56 -1.89 19.75
C HIS A 205 12.48 -2.93 20.07
N GLN A 206 11.21 -2.50 20.16
CA GLN A 206 10.07 -3.37 20.47
C GLN A 206 9.48 -4.07 19.24
N LYS A 207 10.01 -3.80 18.04
CA LYS A 207 9.54 -4.33 16.75
C LYS A 207 8.04 -4.10 16.50
N THR A 208 7.53 -2.95 16.95
CA THR A 208 6.13 -2.50 16.80
C THR A 208 5.98 -1.35 15.81
N PHE A 209 7.08 -0.74 15.39
CA PHE A 209 7.16 0.29 14.37
C PHE A 209 8.35 -0.02 13.44
N LEU A 210 8.09 -0.19 12.15
CA LEU A 210 9.05 -0.65 11.15
C LEU A 210 8.98 0.22 9.90
N ILE A 211 10.11 0.41 9.25
CA ILE A 211 10.22 1.16 8.00
C ILE A 211 11.08 0.37 7.03
N TRP A 212 10.48 -0.04 5.91
CA TRP A 212 11.22 -0.60 4.78
C TRP A 212 11.71 0.53 3.90
N ILE A 213 12.96 0.45 3.45
CA ILE A 213 13.60 1.46 2.63
C ILE A 213 13.94 0.86 1.26
N ASN A 214 13.51 1.57 0.19
CA ASN A 214 13.79 1.27 -1.22
C ASN A 214 13.30 -0.10 -1.75
N GLU A 215 12.18 -0.58 -1.21
CA GLU A 215 11.51 -1.79 -1.69
C GLU A 215 10.57 -1.45 -2.87
N GLU A 216 9.25 -1.45 -2.66
CA GLU A 216 8.25 -1.06 -3.65
C GLU A 216 8.08 0.47 -3.79
N ASP A 217 8.47 1.22 -2.77
CA ASP A 217 8.41 2.68 -2.69
C ASP A 217 9.67 3.16 -1.93
N HIS A 218 9.94 4.47 -1.88
CA HIS A 218 11.09 5.01 -1.11
C HIS A 218 11.04 4.54 0.33
N THR A 219 9.86 4.66 0.97
CA THR A 219 9.63 4.11 2.30
C THR A 219 8.27 3.42 2.41
N ARG A 220 8.21 2.33 3.17
CA ARG A 220 6.97 1.75 3.70
C ARG A 220 6.97 1.83 5.21
N VAL A 221 6.13 2.70 5.77
CA VAL A 221 6.01 2.91 7.21
C VAL A 221 4.93 2.00 7.77
N ILE A 222 5.25 1.25 8.82
CA ILE A 222 4.43 0.16 9.35
C ILE A 222 4.36 0.29 10.87
N SER A 223 3.15 0.27 11.41
CA SER A 223 2.90 0.01 12.83
C SER A 223 2.14 -1.29 12.96
N MET A 224 2.59 -2.19 13.83
CA MET A 224 1.92 -3.47 14.04
C MET A 224 2.14 -4.01 15.45
N GLU A 225 1.22 -4.87 15.89
CA GLU A 225 1.35 -5.65 17.12
C GLU A 225 0.48 -6.91 17.07
N LYS A 226 0.75 -7.86 17.97
CA LYS A 226 -0.14 -9.00 18.22
C LYS A 226 -1.41 -8.53 18.93
N GLY A 227 -2.50 -9.27 18.75
CA GLY A 227 -3.80 -8.96 19.34
C GLY A 227 -4.60 -7.90 18.57
N GLY A 228 -5.62 -7.36 19.24
CA GLY A 228 -6.72 -6.64 18.62
C GLY A 228 -6.72 -5.12 18.81
N ASN A 229 -5.69 -4.52 19.40
CA ASN A 229 -5.69 -3.10 19.74
C ASN A 229 -5.30 -2.19 18.57
N MET A 230 -6.16 -2.15 17.55
CA MET A 230 -6.00 -1.29 16.36
C MET A 230 -5.85 0.19 16.73
N LYS A 231 -6.52 0.66 17.78
CA LYS A 231 -6.40 2.06 18.22
C LYS A 231 -4.96 2.40 18.62
N ARG A 232 -4.33 1.59 19.47
CA ARG A 232 -2.93 1.79 19.89
C ARG A 232 -1.97 1.66 18.71
N VAL A 233 -2.21 0.71 17.80
CA VAL A 233 -1.43 0.58 16.55
C VAL A 233 -1.49 1.87 15.75
N PHE A 234 -2.67 2.46 15.59
CA PHE A 234 -2.86 3.69 14.83
C PHE A 234 -2.33 4.93 15.54
N GLU A 235 -2.44 5.03 16.86
CA GLU A 235 -1.82 6.09 17.65
C GLU A 235 -0.30 6.13 17.46
N ARG A 236 0.35 4.96 17.58
CA ARG A 236 1.80 4.83 17.31
C ARG A 236 2.13 5.16 15.84
N PHE A 237 1.30 4.70 14.90
CA PHE A 237 1.47 4.99 13.47
C PHE A 237 1.45 6.50 13.19
N CYS A 238 0.43 7.21 13.66
CA CYS A 238 0.30 8.65 13.45
C CYS A 238 1.43 9.44 14.12
N ARG A 239 1.82 9.07 15.35
CA ARG A 239 2.93 9.70 16.07
C ARG A 239 4.25 9.50 15.33
N GLY A 240 4.57 8.25 14.97
CA GLY A 240 5.81 7.92 14.28
C GLY A 240 5.90 8.58 12.90
N LEU A 241 4.80 8.58 12.13
CA LEU A 241 4.78 9.17 10.80
C LEU A 241 4.98 10.69 10.82
N LYS A 242 4.33 11.40 11.76
CA LYS A 242 4.51 12.84 11.96
C LYS A 242 5.94 13.18 12.38
N GLU A 243 6.54 12.38 13.26
CA GLU A 243 7.91 12.62 13.73
C GLU A 243 8.95 12.37 12.63
N VAL A 244 8.76 11.31 11.83
CA VAL A 244 9.62 11.05 10.65
C VAL A 244 9.52 12.19 9.64
N GLU A 245 8.31 12.68 9.36
CA GLU A 245 8.09 13.83 8.47
C GLU A 245 8.81 15.09 8.98
N ARG A 246 8.67 15.40 10.26
CA ARG A 246 9.36 16.51 10.93
C ARG A 246 10.88 16.43 10.76
N LEU A 247 11.47 15.26 11.02
CA LEU A 247 12.91 15.03 10.94
C LEU A 247 13.47 15.10 9.50
N ILE A 248 12.68 14.71 8.50
CA ILE A 248 13.03 14.85 7.08
C ILE A 248 12.97 16.33 6.67
N GLN A 249 11.93 17.06 7.10
CA GLN A 249 11.75 18.49 6.84
C GLN A 249 12.85 19.36 7.47
N GLU A 250 13.31 19.02 8.68
CA GLU A 250 14.44 19.71 9.32
C GLU A 250 15.73 19.67 8.48
N ARG A 251 15.85 18.70 7.57
CA ARG A 251 16.98 18.53 6.67
C ARG A 251 16.71 19.08 5.26
N GLY A 252 15.60 19.80 5.07
CA GLY A 252 15.24 20.45 3.81
C GLY A 252 14.58 19.53 2.77
N TRP A 253 14.12 18.35 3.18
CA TRP A 253 13.42 17.41 2.29
C TRP A 253 11.91 17.44 2.54
N GLU A 254 11.13 17.12 1.51
CA GLU A 254 9.68 17.04 1.58
C GLU A 254 9.19 15.67 1.12
N PHE A 255 7.97 15.30 1.51
CA PHE A 255 7.26 14.22 0.85
C PHE A 255 6.55 14.70 -0.40
N MET A 256 6.52 13.86 -1.45
CA MET A 256 5.70 14.08 -2.62
C MET A 256 4.22 14.04 -2.23
N TRP A 257 3.55 15.18 -2.33
CA TRP A 257 2.15 15.34 -1.99
C TRP A 257 1.51 16.47 -2.80
N ASN A 258 0.26 16.28 -3.22
CA ASN A 258 -0.57 17.34 -3.79
C ASN A 258 -2.04 17.17 -3.41
N GLU A 259 -2.84 18.22 -3.59
CA GLU A 259 -4.23 18.23 -3.11
C GLU A 259 -5.17 17.26 -3.84
N ARG A 260 -4.88 16.88 -5.09
CA ARG A 260 -5.74 16.02 -5.91
C ARG A 260 -5.44 14.53 -5.74
N LEU A 261 -4.18 14.17 -5.44
CA LEU A 261 -3.74 12.78 -5.32
C LEU A 261 -3.34 12.40 -3.90
N GLY A 262 -3.24 13.35 -2.97
CA GLY A 262 -2.65 13.11 -1.66
C GLY A 262 -1.16 12.78 -1.76
N TYR A 263 -0.71 11.82 -0.96
CA TYR A 263 0.67 11.32 -1.04
C TYR A 263 0.90 10.53 -2.33
N ILE A 264 1.98 10.87 -3.02
CA ILE A 264 2.39 10.21 -4.26
C ILE A 264 3.26 9.00 -3.94
N LEU A 265 2.94 7.89 -4.59
CA LEU A 265 3.65 6.62 -4.51
C LEU A 265 3.75 6.02 -5.91
N THR A 266 4.55 4.96 -6.07
CA THR A 266 4.83 4.37 -7.39
C THR A 266 3.61 3.78 -8.07
N CYS A 267 2.79 3.04 -7.32
CA CYS A 267 1.61 2.40 -7.87
C CYS A 267 0.37 3.29 -7.65
N PRO A 268 -0.42 3.58 -8.70
CA PRO A 268 -1.66 4.36 -8.55
C PRO A 268 -2.64 3.79 -7.52
N SER A 269 -2.60 2.49 -7.24
CA SER A 269 -3.45 1.89 -6.21
C SER A 269 -3.14 2.33 -4.78
N ASN A 270 -1.96 2.93 -4.56
CA ASN A 270 -1.45 3.40 -3.26
C ASN A 270 -1.48 4.94 -3.13
N LEU A 271 -2.09 5.67 -4.06
CA LEU A 271 -2.28 7.12 -3.90
C LEU A 271 -3.19 7.47 -2.72
N GLY A 272 -3.23 8.75 -2.37
CA GLY A 272 -4.06 9.32 -1.32
C GLY A 272 -3.38 9.16 0.02
N THR A 273 -3.95 8.28 0.82
CA THR A 273 -3.39 7.94 2.14
C THR A 273 -2.22 6.97 2.05
N GLY A 274 -2.12 6.20 0.96
CA GLY A 274 -1.30 4.99 0.87
C GLY A 274 -1.64 3.93 1.91
N LEU A 275 -2.71 4.14 2.69
CA LEU A 275 -2.94 3.43 3.93
C LEU A 275 -3.57 2.07 3.69
N ARG A 276 -3.04 1.07 4.37
CA ARG A 276 -3.65 -0.24 4.52
C ARG A 276 -3.64 -0.62 5.99
N ALA A 277 -4.78 -0.43 6.65
CA ALA A 277 -5.07 -0.96 7.96
C ALA A 277 -5.73 -2.33 7.81
N GLY A 278 -5.32 -3.28 8.64
CA GLY A 278 -5.85 -4.63 8.57
C GLY A 278 -5.48 -5.51 9.75
N VAL A 279 -6.05 -6.70 9.74
CA VAL A 279 -5.91 -7.70 10.79
C VAL A 279 -5.64 -9.07 10.20
N HIS A 280 -4.93 -9.91 10.96
CA HIS A 280 -5.07 -11.35 10.79
C HIS A 280 -6.23 -11.84 11.66
N ILE A 281 -7.24 -12.41 11.03
CA ILE A 281 -8.48 -12.85 11.69
C ILE A 281 -8.83 -14.29 11.33
N LYS A 282 -9.29 -15.06 12.32
CA LYS A 282 -9.83 -16.41 12.16
C LYS A 282 -11.31 -16.35 11.81
N LEU A 283 -11.68 -16.86 10.64
CA LEU A 283 -13.06 -16.93 10.14
C LEU A 283 -13.37 -18.30 9.52
N PRO A 284 -13.22 -19.42 10.26
CA PRO A 284 -13.35 -20.77 9.70
C PRO A 284 -14.75 -21.11 9.16
N LEU A 285 -15.81 -20.50 9.69
CA LEU A 285 -17.18 -20.71 9.22
C LEU A 285 -17.57 -19.70 8.14
N LEU A 286 -17.38 -18.40 8.40
CA LEU A 286 -17.76 -17.34 7.47
C LEU A 286 -17.03 -17.47 6.13
N SER A 287 -15.77 -17.94 6.14
CA SER A 287 -15.02 -18.14 4.89
C SER A 287 -15.57 -19.20 3.95
N LYS A 288 -16.45 -20.09 4.44
CA LYS A 288 -17.14 -21.12 3.65
C LYS A 288 -18.53 -20.67 3.19
N ASP A 289 -19.04 -19.57 3.74
CA ASP A 289 -20.34 -19.02 3.39
C ASP A 289 -20.26 -18.30 2.03
N SER A 290 -21.19 -18.60 1.12
CA SER A 290 -21.23 -18.03 -0.23
C SER A 290 -21.47 -16.51 -0.23
N ARG A 291 -21.97 -15.95 0.87
CA ARG A 291 -22.22 -14.51 1.05
C ARG A 291 -20.95 -13.73 1.42
N PHE A 292 -19.87 -14.39 1.85
CA PHE A 292 -18.66 -13.73 2.34
C PHE A 292 -18.04 -12.73 1.35
N PRO A 293 -17.90 -13.04 0.03
CA PRO A 293 -17.41 -12.05 -0.94
C PRO A 293 -18.28 -10.79 -0.98
N LYS A 294 -19.61 -10.93 -0.93
CA LYS A 294 -20.53 -9.79 -0.98
C LYS A 294 -20.51 -8.96 0.31
N ILE A 295 -20.33 -9.61 1.46
CA ILE A 295 -20.14 -8.93 2.74
C ILE A 295 -18.87 -8.06 2.69
N LEU A 296 -17.74 -8.61 2.22
CA LEU A 296 -16.49 -7.85 2.09
C LEU A 296 -16.63 -6.68 1.12
N GLU A 297 -17.26 -6.90 -0.04
CA GLU A 297 -17.51 -5.85 -1.04
C GLU A 297 -18.32 -4.68 -0.44
N ASN A 298 -19.44 -4.99 0.24
CA ASN A 298 -20.31 -3.97 0.82
C ASN A 298 -19.64 -3.22 1.99
N LEU A 299 -18.78 -3.91 2.75
CA LEU A 299 -17.97 -3.31 3.83
C LEU A 299 -16.71 -2.61 3.32
N ARG A 300 -16.43 -2.62 2.01
CA ARG A 300 -15.23 -2.03 1.40
C ARG A 300 -13.93 -2.63 1.96
N LEU A 301 -13.95 -3.93 2.22
CA LEU A 301 -12.80 -4.71 2.68
C LEU A 301 -12.28 -5.62 1.58
N GLN A 302 -11.00 -5.97 1.66
CA GLN A 302 -10.36 -6.96 0.79
C GLN A 302 -9.75 -8.07 1.64
N LYS A 303 -9.77 -9.31 1.12
CA LYS A 303 -9.10 -10.46 1.73
C LYS A 303 -7.84 -10.86 0.96
N ARG A 304 -6.80 -11.25 1.68
CA ARG A 304 -5.58 -11.90 1.15
C ARG A 304 -5.23 -13.12 1.99
N GLY A 305 -4.30 -13.96 1.50
CA GLY A 305 -3.77 -15.05 2.30
C GLY A 305 -2.89 -14.57 3.45
N THR A 306 -2.50 -15.49 4.32
CA THR A 306 -1.87 -15.20 5.61
C THR A 306 -0.45 -14.61 5.49
N GLY A 307 0.23 -14.82 4.36
CA GLY A 307 1.55 -14.25 4.07
C GLY A 307 1.51 -13.06 3.09
N GLY A 308 0.33 -12.51 2.78
CA GLY A 308 0.19 -11.38 1.86
C GLY A 308 -0.46 -11.73 0.51
N VAL A 309 -0.22 -10.89 -0.50
CA VAL A 309 -0.99 -10.87 -1.77
C VAL A 309 -0.83 -12.11 -2.64
N ASP A 310 0.31 -12.79 -2.52
CA ASP A 310 0.65 -13.95 -3.35
C ASP A 310 0.50 -15.28 -2.61
N THR A 311 -0.12 -15.29 -1.42
CA THR A 311 -0.26 -16.49 -0.59
C THR A 311 -1.71 -16.92 -0.44
N ALA A 312 -1.93 -18.22 -0.24
CA ALA A 312 -3.24 -18.77 0.12
C ALA A 312 -3.53 -18.58 1.63
N ALA A 313 -4.81 -18.50 2.00
CA ALA A 313 -5.21 -18.53 3.40
C ALA A 313 -4.97 -19.93 3.99
N LYS A 314 -4.31 -20.02 5.14
CA LYS A 314 -4.11 -21.28 5.87
C LYS A 314 -5.02 -21.34 7.10
N GLY A 315 -5.73 -22.45 7.29
CA GLY A 315 -6.51 -22.71 8.52
C GLY A 315 -7.65 -21.73 8.81
N GLY A 316 -8.26 -21.11 7.78
CA GLY A 316 -9.31 -20.12 7.97
C GLY A 316 -8.82 -18.76 8.51
N ILE A 317 -7.50 -18.50 8.45
CA ILE A 317 -6.90 -17.21 8.82
C ILE A 317 -6.74 -16.35 7.56
N PHE A 318 -7.31 -15.14 7.60
CA PHE A 318 -7.26 -14.18 6.51
C PHE A 318 -6.58 -12.89 6.93
N ASP A 319 -5.87 -12.27 6.00
CA ASP A 319 -5.53 -10.83 6.08
C ASP A 319 -6.71 -10.05 5.51
N ILE A 320 -7.42 -9.33 6.39
CA ILE A 320 -8.53 -8.44 6.04
C ILE A 320 -8.07 -6.99 6.22
N SER A 321 -8.28 -6.17 5.20
CA SER A 321 -7.90 -4.74 5.22
C SER A 321 -8.85 -3.88 4.40
N ASN A 322 -8.77 -2.55 4.56
CA ASN A 322 -9.48 -1.61 3.69
C ASN A 322 -9.11 -1.81 2.21
N LEU A 323 -10.11 -1.69 1.34
CA LEU A 323 -9.94 -1.74 -0.11
C LEU A 323 -9.50 -0.39 -0.69
N ASP A 324 -10.15 0.68 -0.22
CA ASP A 324 -9.98 2.08 -0.67
C ASP A 324 -8.75 2.73 -0.04
N ARG A 325 -8.09 3.65 -0.77
CA ARG A 325 -6.94 4.42 -0.25
C ARG A 325 -6.97 5.91 -0.59
N LEU A 326 -7.74 6.28 -1.61
CA LEU A 326 -7.92 7.65 -2.09
C LEU A 326 -9.40 8.07 -1.95
N GLY A 327 -9.63 9.35 -1.66
CA GLY A 327 -10.97 9.91 -1.42
C GLY A 327 -11.55 9.73 0.00
N LYS A 328 -10.87 8.99 0.89
CA LYS A 328 -11.16 8.91 2.33
C LYS A 328 -9.87 9.14 3.10
N SER A 329 -9.95 9.85 4.22
CA SER A 329 -8.81 10.11 5.09
C SER A 329 -8.35 8.86 5.85
N GLU A 330 -7.16 8.91 6.45
CA GLU A 330 -6.58 7.81 7.22
C GLU A 330 -7.48 7.41 8.39
N VAL A 331 -8.00 8.39 9.16
CA VAL A 331 -8.97 8.16 10.24
C VAL A 331 -10.23 7.44 9.75
N GLU A 332 -10.80 7.87 8.61
CA GLU A 332 -12.00 7.25 8.06
C GLU A 332 -11.75 5.81 7.60
N LEU A 333 -10.59 5.55 6.98
CA LEU A 333 -10.22 4.21 6.55
C LEU A 333 -9.98 3.27 7.73
N VAL A 334 -9.33 3.73 8.80
CA VAL A 334 -9.12 2.93 10.01
C VAL A 334 -10.45 2.66 10.72
N GLN A 335 -11.33 3.66 10.84
CA GLN A 335 -12.66 3.45 11.42
C GLN A 335 -13.47 2.44 10.61
N LEU A 336 -13.43 2.53 9.27
CA LEU A 336 -14.09 1.57 8.37
C LEU A 336 -13.59 0.13 8.61
N VAL A 337 -12.28 -0.05 8.81
CA VAL A 337 -11.72 -1.37 9.16
C VAL A 337 -12.20 -1.82 10.53
N ILE A 338 -12.24 -0.93 11.52
CA ILE A 338 -12.75 -1.25 12.86
C ILE A 338 -14.19 -1.75 12.79
N ASP A 339 -15.06 -1.02 12.11
CA ASP A 339 -16.48 -1.35 12.03
C ASP A 339 -16.70 -2.65 11.23
N GLY A 340 -16.02 -2.78 10.09
CA GLY A 340 -16.12 -3.95 9.22
C GLY A 340 -15.58 -5.22 9.88
N VAL A 341 -14.42 -5.16 10.55
CA VAL A 341 -13.85 -6.33 11.25
C VAL A 341 -14.76 -6.77 12.40
N ASN A 342 -15.32 -5.84 13.17
CA ASN A 342 -16.28 -6.18 14.22
C ASN A 342 -17.54 -6.85 13.66
N TYR A 343 -18.02 -6.42 12.49
CA TYR A 343 -19.12 -7.08 11.80
C TYR A 343 -18.77 -8.52 11.40
N LEU A 344 -17.58 -8.75 10.85
CA LEU A 344 -17.12 -10.10 10.49
C LEU A 344 -17.03 -11.02 11.73
N ILE A 345 -16.58 -10.49 12.87
CA ILE A 345 -16.56 -11.22 14.15
C ILE A 345 -17.99 -11.57 14.61
N ASP A 346 -18.95 -10.66 14.49
CA ASP A 346 -20.35 -10.95 14.82
C ASP A 346 -20.94 -12.03 13.91
N CYS A 347 -20.64 -11.99 12.60
CA CYS A 347 -21.04 -13.04 11.67
C CYS A 347 -20.46 -14.40 12.05
N GLU A 348 -19.16 -14.49 12.33
CA GLU A 348 -18.53 -15.74 12.75
C GLU A 348 -19.18 -16.29 14.03
N ARG A 349 -19.39 -15.43 15.04
CA ARG A 349 -20.04 -15.79 16.32
C ARG A 349 -21.49 -16.28 16.16
N ARG A 350 -22.22 -15.76 15.18
CA ARG A 350 -23.58 -16.23 14.84
C ARG A 350 -23.54 -17.62 14.22
N LEU A 351 -22.65 -17.82 13.25
CA LEU A 351 -22.47 -19.11 12.59
C LEU A 351 -22.03 -20.20 13.57
N GLU A 352 -21.15 -19.88 14.52
CA GLU A 352 -20.75 -20.80 15.61
C GLU A 352 -21.94 -21.28 16.45
N LYS A 353 -22.99 -20.47 16.57
CA LYS A 353 -24.23 -20.77 17.30
C LYS A 353 -25.33 -21.35 16.40
N GLY A 354 -25.04 -21.64 15.13
CA GLY A 354 -26.04 -22.09 14.16
C GLY A 354 -27.07 -21.02 13.79
N GLN A 355 -26.75 -19.74 13.95
CA GLN A 355 -27.63 -18.62 13.63
C GLN A 355 -27.32 -18.05 12.23
N ASP A 356 -28.35 -17.51 11.57
CA ASP A 356 -28.19 -16.88 10.27
C ASP A 356 -27.52 -15.49 10.36
N ILE A 357 -26.87 -15.08 9.27
CA ILE A 357 -26.19 -13.80 9.08
C ILE A 357 -26.84 -13.00 7.95
N ARG A 358 -26.60 -11.69 7.92
CA ARG A 358 -27.11 -10.82 6.86
C ARG A 358 -25.97 -10.26 6.03
N ILE A 359 -26.29 -9.83 4.82
CA ILE A 359 -25.38 -9.01 4.03
C ILE A 359 -25.62 -7.56 4.45
N PRO A 360 -24.59 -6.82 4.92
CA PRO A 360 -24.76 -5.42 5.29
C PRO A 360 -25.06 -4.57 4.05
N SER A 361 -25.75 -3.45 4.21
CA SER A 361 -25.93 -2.49 3.12
C SER A 361 -24.57 -1.98 2.61
N PRO A 362 -24.42 -1.73 1.29
CA PRO A 362 -23.19 -1.16 0.76
C PRO A 362 -22.88 0.20 1.39
N LEU A 363 -21.64 0.41 1.82
CA LEU A 363 -21.18 1.72 2.30
C LEU A 363 -21.12 2.73 1.14
N PRO A 364 -21.47 4.01 1.37
CA PRO A 364 -21.26 5.05 0.37
C PRO A 364 -19.77 5.20 0.04
N GLN A 365 -19.50 5.43 -1.24
CA GLN A 365 -18.13 5.43 -1.76
C GLN A 365 -17.40 6.73 -1.40
N PHE A 366 -18.05 7.87 -1.59
CA PHE A 366 -17.57 9.20 -1.19
C PHE A 366 -18.67 9.89 -0.39
N ARG A 367 -18.29 10.86 0.44
CA ARG A 367 -19.25 11.69 1.19
C ARG A 367 -19.96 12.67 0.27
#